data_AF-A0A1C5S152-F1
#
_entry.id   AF-A0A1C5S152-F1
#
_cell.length_a   1.000
_cell.length_b   1.000
_cell.length_c   1.000
_cell.angle_alpha   90.00
_cell.angle_beta   90.00
_cell.angle_gamma   90.00
#
_symmetry.space_group_name_H-M   'P 1'
#
loop_
_entity.id
_entity.type
_entity.pdbx_description
1 polymer ?
#
loop_
_entity_poly.entity_id
_entity_poly.type
_entity_poly.pdbx_seq_one_letter_code
_entity_poly.pdbx_strand_id
1 'polypeptide(L)'
;MVLFNLLMKGIVKYMKILKIEIWSLAKHKKTKKIDIENIYYVYKVKSEILDILRNLNYYKKNPHFMPLDHKYGKEFKLIKTNEDIKNIDAYEILDIDSQSVYIDDELIFTDK
;
A
#
# COMPACT_ATOMS: atom_id res chain seq x y z
N MET A 1 43.31 -9.90 -8.86
CA MET A 1 42.33 -8.85 -9.20
C MET A 1 41.22 -9.45 -10.06
N VAL A 2 40.32 -10.26 -9.48
CA VAL A 2 39.13 -10.82 -10.17
C VAL A 2 37.99 -10.98 -9.15
N LEU A 3 37.74 -9.94 -8.32
CA LEU A 3 36.63 -9.96 -7.36
C LEU A 3 35.44 -9.08 -7.79
N PHE A 4 35.47 -8.52 -9.00
CA PHE A 4 34.43 -7.61 -9.49
C PHE A 4 33.35 -8.29 -10.36
N ASN A 5 33.53 -9.56 -10.73
CA ASN A 5 32.60 -10.26 -11.64
C ASN A 5 31.44 -10.99 -10.95
N LEU A 6 31.33 -10.95 -9.62
CA LEU A 6 30.21 -11.55 -8.87
C LEU A 6 29.10 -10.56 -8.50
N LEU A 7 29.35 -9.25 -8.57
CA LEU A 7 28.35 -8.22 -8.23
C LEU A 7 27.30 -7.97 -9.33
N MET A 8 27.51 -8.49 -10.55
CA MET A 8 26.68 -8.18 -11.73
C MET A 8 25.73 -9.30 -12.18
N LYS A 9 25.58 -10.39 -11.42
CA LYS A 9 24.70 -11.52 -11.80
C LYS A 9 23.68 -11.96 -10.76
N GLY A 10 23.51 -11.16 -9.71
CA GLY A 10 22.46 -11.38 -8.72
C GLY A 10 21.96 -10.05 -8.21
N ILE A 11 21.24 -9.28 -9.04
CA ILE A 11 20.27 -8.34 -8.51
C ILE A 11 19.25 -9.20 -7.78
N VAL A 12 19.54 -9.51 -6.51
CA VAL A 12 18.55 -10.07 -5.60
C VAL A 12 17.45 -9.01 -5.61
N LYS A 13 16.35 -9.31 -6.30
CA LYS A 13 15.13 -8.51 -6.23
C LYS A 13 14.65 -8.62 -4.80
N TYR A 14 15.15 -7.74 -3.93
CA TYR A 14 14.77 -7.70 -2.54
C TYR A 14 13.29 -7.32 -2.50
N MET A 15 12.47 -8.28 -2.11
CA MET A 15 11.05 -8.06 -1.89
C MET A 15 10.89 -7.53 -0.47
N LYS A 16 10.10 -6.47 -0.34
CA LYS A 16 9.78 -5.78 0.90
C LYS A 16 8.30 -5.94 1.20
N ILE A 17 7.94 -5.80 2.48
CA ILE A 17 6.55 -5.78 2.91
C ILE A 17 6.11 -4.32 2.97
N LEU A 18 5.11 -3.96 2.19
CA LEU A 18 4.48 -2.65 2.23
C LEU A 18 3.11 -2.78 2.89
N LYS A 19 2.85 -2.04 3.96
CA LYS A 19 1.51 -1.88 4.53
C LYS A 19 1.02 -0.48 4.24
N ILE A 20 -0.14 -0.38 3.61
CA ILE A 20 -0.89 0.86 3.46
C ILE A 20 -2.08 0.77 4.40
N GLU A 21 -2.22 1.75 5.29
CA GLU A 21 -3.30 1.85 6.28
C GLU A 21 -4.05 3.15 6.03
N ILE A 22 -5.38 3.07 6.02
CA ILE A 22 -6.30 4.15 5.66
C ILE A 22 -7.35 4.22 6.75
N TRP A 23 -7.46 5.38 7.39
CA TRP A 23 -8.58 5.68 8.27
C TRP A 23 -9.60 6.47 7.47
N SER A 24 -10.81 5.94 7.36
CA SER A 24 -11.85 6.50 6.52
C SER A 24 -13.17 6.62 7.27
N LEU A 25 -13.90 7.69 6.96
CA LEU A 25 -15.29 7.82 7.38
C LEU A 25 -16.14 6.98 6.44
N ALA A 26 -16.75 5.93 6.96
CA ALA A 26 -17.50 4.97 6.17
C ALA A 26 -18.96 4.93 6.62
N LYS A 27 -19.86 4.82 5.65
CA LYS A 27 -21.30 4.63 5.88
C LYS A 27 -21.68 3.19 5.59
N HIS A 28 -22.15 2.48 6.61
CA HIS A 28 -22.68 1.14 6.43
C HIS A 28 -23.96 1.16 5.59
N LYS A 29 -23.99 0.46 4.46
CA LYS A 29 -25.12 0.50 3.51
C LYS A 29 -26.42 -0.05 4.11
N LYS A 30 -26.33 -1.08 4.96
CA LYS A 30 -27.46 -1.75 5.62
C LYS A 30 -28.00 -0.97 6.82
N THR A 31 -27.14 -0.59 7.76
CA THR A 31 -27.55 0.08 9.01
C THR A 31 -27.65 1.59 8.88
N LYS A 32 -27.12 2.17 7.80
CA LYS A 32 -26.96 3.62 7.58
C LYS A 32 -26.10 4.33 8.63
N LYS A 33 -25.46 3.57 9.53
CA LYS A 33 -24.54 4.10 10.54
C LYS A 33 -23.28 4.62 9.86
N ILE A 34 -22.75 5.74 10.37
CA ILE A 34 -21.49 6.33 9.94
C ILE A 34 -20.50 6.10 11.07
N ASP A 35 -19.39 5.45 10.75
CA ASP A 35 -18.31 5.15 11.69
C ASP A 35 -16.95 5.40 11.01
N ILE A 36 -15.91 5.49 11.84
CA ILE A 36 -14.53 5.53 11.34
C ILE A 36 -14.04 4.09 11.22
N GLU A 37 -13.64 3.73 10.02
CA GLU A 37 -13.09 2.42 9.69
C GLU A 37 -11.60 2.53 9.41
N ASN A 38 -10.84 1.57 9.95
CA ASN A 38 -9.43 1.39 9.61
C ASN A 38 -9.35 0.29 8.56
N ILE A 39 -8.89 0.63 7.37
CA ILE A 39 -8.67 -0.29 6.26
C ILE A 39 -7.17 -0.44 6.04
N TYR A 40 -6.68 -1.67 5.91
CA TYR A 40 -5.29 -1.90 5.56
C TYR A 40 -5.12 -2.90 4.43
N TYR A 41 -4.04 -2.71 3.70
CA TYR A 41 -3.56 -3.63 2.68
C TYR A 41 -2.08 -3.88 2.89
N VAL A 42 -1.70 -5.15 2.91
CA VAL A 42 -0.31 -5.60 3.05
C VAL A 42 0.10 -6.25 1.73
N TYR A 43 1.14 -5.72 1.11
CA TYR A 43 1.67 -6.17 -0.17
C TYR A 43 3.10 -6.68 -0.02
N LYS A 44 3.45 -7.67 -0.84
CA LYS A 44 4.83 -7.98 -1.17
C LYS A 44 5.19 -7.21 -2.44
N VAL A 45 6.22 -6.38 -2.37
CA VAL A 45 6.61 -5.49 -3.48
C VAL A 45 8.12 -5.47 -3.68
N LYS A 46 8.59 -5.26 -4.92
CA LYS A 46 10.02 -5.09 -5.19
C LYS A 46 10.54 -3.78 -4.60
N SER A 47 11.72 -3.80 -4.00
CA SER A 47 12.35 -2.62 -3.39
C SER A 47 12.45 -1.41 -4.34
N GLU A 48 12.75 -1.64 -5.62
CA GLU A 48 12.86 -0.59 -6.66
C GLU A 48 11.56 0.23 -6.84
N ILE A 49 10.41 -0.38 -6.58
CA ILE A 49 9.10 0.28 -6.70
C ILE A 49 8.84 1.21 -5.52
N LEU A 50 9.44 0.91 -4.35
CA LEU A 50 9.31 1.75 -3.16
C LEU A 50 9.97 3.11 -3.35
N ASP A 51 11.05 3.18 -4.13
CA ASP A 51 11.69 4.46 -4.46
C ASP A 51 10.77 5.34 -5.32
N ILE A 52 9.98 4.74 -6.21
CA ILE A 52 8.99 5.47 -7.01
C ILE A 52 7.87 6.02 -6.11
N LEU A 53 7.39 5.20 -5.16
CA LEU A 53 6.37 5.61 -4.18
C LEU A 53 6.84 6.81 -3.34
N ARG A 54 8.13 6.84 -2.97
CA ARG A 54 8.73 7.93 -2.18
C ARG A 54 8.98 9.21 -2.98
N ASN A 55 9.31 9.09 -4.27
CA ASN A 55 9.78 10.22 -5.08
C ASN A 55 8.68 10.89 -5.93
N LEU A 56 7.60 10.20 -6.27
CA LEU A 56 6.51 10.81 -7.04
C LEU A 56 5.48 11.47 -6.11
N ASN A 57 5.35 12.79 -6.23
CA ASN A 57 4.43 13.61 -5.42
C ASN A 57 3.00 13.07 -5.38
N TYR A 58 2.52 12.48 -6.48
CA TYR A 58 1.18 11.90 -6.55
C TYR A 58 1.01 10.71 -5.59
N TYR A 59 1.90 9.71 -5.66
CA TYR A 59 1.84 8.54 -4.77
C TYR A 59 2.32 8.83 -3.36
N LYS A 60 3.12 9.87 -3.16
CA LYS A 60 3.44 10.36 -1.82
C LYS A 60 2.17 10.82 -1.08
N LYS A 61 1.25 11.49 -1.79
CA LYS A 61 -0.04 11.94 -1.23
C LYS A 61 -1.10 10.85 -1.23
N ASN A 62 -1.05 9.95 -2.20
CA ASN A 62 -2.06 8.91 -2.37
C ASN A 62 -1.41 7.54 -2.62
N PRO A 63 -0.73 6.97 -1.62
CA PRO A 63 0.02 5.72 -1.78
C PRO A 63 -0.88 4.54 -2.18
N HIS A 64 -2.15 4.56 -1.75
CA HIS A 64 -3.13 3.51 -2.06
C HIS A 64 -3.51 3.41 -3.54
N PHE A 65 -3.24 4.45 -4.36
CA PHE A 65 -3.46 4.36 -5.81
C PHE A 65 -2.35 3.62 -6.56
N MET A 66 -1.15 3.50 -5.99
CA MET A 66 -0.03 2.88 -6.71
C MET A 66 -0.24 1.38 -7.01
N PRO A 67 -0.77 0.56 -6.09
CA PRO A 67 -1.15 -0.83 -6.39
C PRO A 67 -2.25 -0.95 -7.46
N LEU A 68 -3.05 0.10 -7.67
CA LEU A 68 -4.15 0.14 -8.65
C LEU A 68 -3.69 0.67 -10.02
N ASP A 69 -2.52 1.27 -10.11
CA ASP A 69 -1.99 1.82 -11.35
C ASP A 69 -1.54 0.71 -12.30
N HIS A 70 -2.11 0.65 -13.51
CA HIS A 70 -1.75 -0.33 -14.54
C HIS A 70 -0.24 -0.44 -14.83
N LYS A 71 0.53 0.64 -14.64
CA LYS A 71 1.98 0.65 -14.86
C LYS A 71 2.75 -0.13 -13.77
N TYR A 72 2.31 -0.02 -12.52
CA TYR A 72 3.04 -0.54 -11.36
C TYR A 72 2.32 -1.67 -10.62
N GLY A 73 1.01 -1.80 -10.76
CA GLY A 73 0.17 -2.71 -9.97
C GLY A 73 0.60 -4.17 -10.05
N LYS A 74 1.14 -4.61 -11.19
CA LYS A 74 1.71 -5.96 -11.36
C LYS A 74 2.89 -6.28 -10.43
N GLU A 75 3.50 -5.25 -9.83
CA GLU A 75 4.62 -5.37 -8.91
C GLU A 75 4.17 -5.52 -7.44
N PHE A 76 2.88 -5.35 -7.18
CA PHE A 76 2.27 -5.49 -5.86
C PHE A 76 1.52 -6.82 -5.76
N LYS A 77 2.01 -7.72 -4.92
CA LYS A 77 1.28 -8.94 -4.58
C LYS A 77 0.58 -8.75 -3.25
N LEU A 78 -0.75 -8.64 -3.25
CA LEU A 78 -1.54 -8.57 -2.02
C LEU A 78 -1.33 -9.85 -1.19
N ILE A 79 -1.00 -9.68 0.09
CA ILE A 79 -0.78 -10.75 1.06
C ILE A 79 -1.95 -10.81 2.04
N LYS A 80 -2.37 -9.64 2.55
CA LYS A 80 -3.37 -9.53 3.60
C LYS A 80 -4.12 -8.22 3.47
N THR A 81 -5.39 -8.24 3.82
CA THR A 81 -6.21 -7.05 4.06
C THR A 81 -7.27 -7.40 5.11
N ASN A 82 -7.85 -6.39 5.76
CA ASN A 82 -9.08 -6.55 6.53
C ASN A 82 -10.34 -6.21 5.74
N GLU A 83 -10.22 -5.80 4.48
CA GLU A 83 -11.36 -5.82 3.56
C GLU A 83 -11.65 -7.27 3.17
N ASP A 84 -12.69 -7.85 3.76
CA ASP A 84 -13.27 -9.07 3.21
C ASP A 84 -13.95 -8.71 1.88
N ILE A 85 -13.90 -9.60 0.87
CA ILE A 85 -14.66 -9.42 -0.38
C ILE A 85 -16.15 -9.25 -0.07
N LYS A 86 -16.64 -9.87 1.01
CA LYS A 86 -18.01 -9.69 1.52
C LYS A 86 -18.30 -8.28 2.05
N ASN A 87 -17.26 -7.52 2.42
CA ASN A 87 -17.35 -6.19 3.01
C ASN A 87 -17.21 -5.06 1.98
N ILE A 88 -16.70 -5.32 0.76
CA ILE A 88 -16.66 -4.33 -0.33
C ILE A 88 -18.05 -3.74 -0.61
N ASP A 89 -19.11 -4.54 -0.42
CA ASP A 89 -20.49 -4.09 -0.55
C ASP A 89 -21.14 -3.63 0.76
N ALA A 90 -20.45 -3.76 1.90
CA ALA A 90 -21.03 -3.47 3.22
C ALA A 90 -21.03 -1.97 3.55
N TYR A 91 -20.07 -1.21 3.03
CA TYR A 91 -19.91 0.22 3.31
C TYR A 91 -19.69 1.06 2.05
N GLU A 92 -19.95 2.35 2.19
CA GLU A 92 -19.65 3.42 1.24
C GLU A 92 -18.62 4.33 1.92
N ILE A 93 -17.43 4.46 1.34
CA ILE A 93 -16.40 5.39 1.84
C ILE A 93 -16.85 6.81 1.52
N LEU A 94 -17.05 7.61 2.56
CA LEU A 94 -17.49 9.01 2.44
C LEU A 94 -16.29 9.95 2.36
N ASP A 95 -15.28 9.71 3.19
CA ASP A 95 -14.09 10.54 3.27
C ASP A 95 -12.88 9.72 3.76
N ILE A 96 -11.67 10.17 3.44
CA ILE A 96 -10.43 9.60 3.94
C ILE A 96 -9.81 10.61 4.90
N ASP A 97 -9.79 10.27 6.19
CA ASP A 97 -9.27 11.13 7.25
C ASP A 97 -7.73 11.12 7.28
N SER A 98 -7.12 9.93 7.25
CA SER A 98 -5.67 9.82 7.25
C SER A 98 -5.17 8.55 6.57
N GLN A 99 -3.90 8.57 6.16
CA GLN A 99 -3.23 7.43 5.54
C GLN A 99 -1.84 7.27 6.12
N SER A 100 -1.41 6.02 6.31
CA SER A 100 -0.07 5.68 6.78
C SER A 100 0.54 4.58 5.92
N VAL A 101 1.86 4.69 5.68
CA VAL A 101 2.62 3.71 4.91
C VAL A 101 3.76 3.19 5.73
N TYR A 102 3.83 1.86 5.82
CA TYR A 102 4.90 1.15 6.50
C TYR A 102 5.68 0.29 5.50
N ILE A 103 7.00 0.25 5.63
CA ILE A 103 7.88 -0.66 4.88
C ILE A 103 8.61 -1.52 5.91
N ASP A 104 8.45 -2.84 5.83
CA ASP A 104 8.96 -3.80 6.82
C ASP A 104 8.65 -3.36 8.27
N ASP A 105 7.40 -2.96 8.50
CA ASP A 105 6.86 -2.45 9.78
C ASP A 105 7.42 -1.11 10.27
N GLU A 106 8.30 -0.44 9.51
CA GLU A 106 8.74 0.93 9.79
C GLU A 106 7.81 1.96 9.14
N LEU A 107 7.32 2.93 9.90
CA LEU A 107 6.50 4.03 9.38
C LEU A 107 7.36 4.98 8.52
N ILE A 108 7.00 5.12 7.24
CA ILE A 108 7.73 5.95 6.27
C ILE A 108 6.95 7.20 5.88
N PHE A 109 5.61 7.14 5.96
CA PHE A 109 4.74 8.26 5.62
C PHE A 109 3.47 8.21 6.45
N THR A 110 2.99 9.39 6.85
CA THR A 110 1.65 9.61 7.38
C THR A 110 1.14 10.93 6.81
N ASP A 111 -0.08 10.91 6.27
CA ASP A 111 -0.85 12.11 5.98
C ASP A 111 -1.68 12.45 7.21
N LYS A 112 -1.61 13.70 7.69
CA LYS A 112 -2.33 14.24 8.83
C LYS A 112 -2.97 15.56 8.45
#